data_AF-A0A7Y5S6R0-F1
#
_entry.id   AF-A0A7Y5S6R0-F1
#
_cell.length_a   1.000
_cell.length_b   1.000
_cell.length_c   1.000
_cell.angle_alpha   90.00
_cell.angle_beta   90.00
_cell.angle_gamma   90.00
#
_symmetry.space_group_name_H-M   'P 1'
#
loop_
_entity.id
_entity.type
_entity.pdbx_description
1 polymer ?
#
loop_
_entity_poly.entity_id
_entity_poly.type
_entity_poly.pdbx_seq_one_letter_code
_entity_poly.pdbx_strand_id
1 'polypeptide(L)'
;MSATTAQLEDVLQAALYLLGARQDQMLTLEEWTDLARAVAACQERKTADYLTEHDLEDIADHYALEWDEATDGALPNLEEE
;
A
#
# COMPACT_ATOMS: atom_id res chain seq x y z
N MET A 1 10.76 22.36 6.52
CA MET A 1 10.97 22.01 7.94
C MET A 1 11.40 20.56 7.96
N SER A 2 12.51 20.21 8.61
CA SER A 2 12.93 18.80 8.73
C SER A 2 12.25 18.15 9.92
N ALA A 3 11.88 16.88 9.79
CA ALA A 3 11.33 16.09 10.88
C ALA A 3 12.33 15.99 12.04
N THR A 4 11.82 16.01 13.27
CA THR A 4 12.63 15.79 14.47
C THR A 4 12.97 14.31 14.62
N THR A 5 14.02 13.98 15.37
CA THR A 5 14.39 12.59 15.66
C THR A 5 13.24 11.79 16.27
N ALA A 6 12.48 12.39 17.19
CA ALA A 6 11.31 11.75 17.79
C ALA A 6 10.21 11.43 16.75
N GLN A 7 9.97 12.35 15.81
CA GLN A 7 9.00 12.09 14.73
C GLN A 7 9.44 10.93 13.83
N LEU A 8 10.74 10.79 13.57
CA LEU A 8 11.28 9.67 12.78
C LEU A 8 11.17 8.35 13.54
N GLU A 9 11.38 8.35 14.87
CA GLU A 9 11.22 7.18 15.73
C GLU A 9 9.75 6.72 15.80
N ASP A 10 8.80 7.65 15.93
CA ASP A 10 7.37 7.35 15.92
C ASP A 10 6.93 6.73 14.59
N VAL A 11 7.42 7.26 13.47
CA VAL A 11 7.14 6.72 12.12
C VAL A 11 7.76 5.33 11.95
N LEU A 12 9.00 5.12 12.41
CA LEU A 12 9.63 3.80 12.37
C LEU A 12 8.86 2.78 13.21
N GLN A 13 8.41 3.16 14.40
CA GLN A 13 7.64 2.28 15.27
C GLN A 13 6.28 1.92 14.67
N ALA A 14 5.57 2.89 14.06
CA ALA A 14 4.33 2.64 13.34
C ALA A 14 4.55 1.70 12.15
N ALA A 15 5.61 1.92 11.36
CA ALA A 15 5.97 1.07 10.23
C ALA A 15 6.27 -0.38 10.67
N LEU A 16 7.00 -0.56 11.78
CA LEU A 16 7.29 -1.89 12.35
C LEU A 16 6.03 -2.62 12.82
N TYR A 17 5.06 -1.91 13.43
CA TYR A 17 3.78 -2.52 13.81
C TYR A 17 2.95 -2.95 12.61
N LEU A 18 2.93 -2.15 11.54
CA LEU A 18 2.23 -2.48 10.30
C LEU A 18 2.87 -3.68 9.58
N LEU A 19 4.21 -3.73 9.56
CA LEU A 19 4.96 -4.89 9.06
C LEU A 19 4.64 -6.16 9.84
N GLY A 20 4.60 -6.08 11.18
CA GLY A 20 4.19 -7.21 12.03
C GLY A 20 2.76 -7.64 11.76
N ALA A 21 1.82 -6.70 11.67
CA ALA A 21 0.41 -6.98 11.43
C ALA A 21 0.17 -7.62 10.04
N ARG A 22 0.91 -7.20 8.99
CA ARG A 22 0.85 -7.85 7.67
C ARG A 22 1.44 -9.26 7.73
N GLN A 23 2.56 -9.46 8.42
CA GLN A 23 3.19 -10.78 8.59
C GLN A 23 2.29 -11.76 9.35
N ASP A 24 1.55 -11.27 10.33
CA ASP A 24 0.59 -12.06 11.12
C ASP A 24 -0.78 -12.21 10.42
N GLN A 25 -0.92 -11.76 9.17
CA GLN A 25 -2.19 -11.74 8.41
C GLN A 25 -3.33 -11.01 9.14
N MET A 26 -3.00 -10.06 10.01
CA MET A 26 -3.96 -9.30 10.81
C MET A 26 -4.52 -8.08 10.08
N LEU A 27 -3.97 -7.71 8.92
CA LEU A 27 -4.52 -6.68 8.03
C LEU A 27 -5.12 -7.34 6.79
N THR A 28 -6.33 -6.93 6.43
CA THR A 28 -6.91 -7.31 5.14
C THR A 28 -6.16 -6.62 4.00
N LEU A 29 -6.30 -7.13 2.78
CA LEU A 29 -5.74 -6.49 1.59
C LEU A 29 -6.28 -5.06 1.40
N GLU A 30 -7.55 -4.83 1.75
CA GLU A 30 -8.20 -3.52 1.72
C GLU A 30 -7.53 -2.53 2.70
N GLU A 31 -7.33 -2.94 3.96
CA GLU A 31 -6.69 -2.10 4.98
C GLU A 31 -5.23 -1.78 4.62
N TRP A 32 -4.52 -2.74 4.03
CA TRP A 32 -3.17 -2.54 3.51
C TRP A 32 -3.13 -1.56 2.33
N THR A 33 -4.08 -1.68 1.41
CA THR A 33 -4.21 -0.82 0.23
C THR A 33 -4.55 0.61 0.61
N ASP A 34 -5.45 0.82 1.57
CA ASP A 34 -5.81 2.16 2.06
C ASP A 34 -4.64 2.87 2.72
N LEU A 35 -3.82 2.13 3.47
CA LEU A 35 -2.58 2.66 4.02
C LEU A 35 -1.61 3.06 2.89
N ALA A 36 -1.40 2.19 1.90
CA ALA A 36 -0.53 2.48 0.77
C ALA A 36 -1.00 3.74 0.02
N ARG A 37 -2.32 3.92 -0.14
CA ARG A 37 -2.93 5.09 -0.78
C ARG A 37 -2.70 6.37 0.03
N ALA A 38 -2.83 6.31 1.35
CA ALA A 38 -2.54 7.45 2.23
C ALA A 38 -1.05 7.86 2.16
N VAL A 39 -0.13 6.90 2.16
CA VAL A 39 1.31 7.16 2.03
C VAL A 39 1.65 7.72 0.65
N ALA A 40 1.06 7.17 -0.41
CA ALA A 40 1.25 7.63 -1.79
C ALA A 40 0.79 9.08 -1.97
N ALA A 41 -0.36 9.45 -1.42
CA ALA A 41 -0.86 10.82 -1.44
C ALA A 41 0.08 11.81 -0.72
N CYS A 42 0.64 11.42 0.43
CA CYS A 42 1.61 12.26 1.15
C CYS A 42 2.94 12.47 0.42
N GLN A 43 3.32 11.54 -0.47
CA GLN A 43 4.58 11.57 -1.20
C GLN A 43 4.42 11.93 -2.68
N GLU A 44 3.19 12.26 -3.13
CA GLU A 44 2.86 12.52 -4.54
C GLU A 44 3.28 11.36 -5.47
N ARG A 45 3.13 10.12 -4.99
CA ARG A 45 3.43 8.88 -5.72
C ARG A 45 2.15 8.09 -6.01
N LYS A 46 2.26 6.97 -6.74
CA LYS A 46 1.16 6.04 -6.99
C LYS A 46 1.07 4.99 -5.88
N THR A 47 -0.13 4.52 -5.57
CA THR A 47 -0.37 3.46 -4.58
C THR A 47 0.40 2.17 -4.92
N ALA A 48 0.41 1.78 -6.19
CA ALA A 48 1.11 0.60 -6.71
C ALA A 48 2.61 0.61 -6.42
N ASP A 49 3.24 1.78 -6.24
CA ASP A 49 4.67 1.88 -5.92
C ASP A 49 5.02 1.29 -4.54
N TYR A 50 4.02 1.04 -3.68
CA TYR A 50 4.18 0.52 -2.31
C TYR A 50 3.62 -0.89 -2.13
N LEU A 51 3.02 -1.46 -3.17
CA LEU A 51 2.43 -2.78 -3.13
C LEU A 51 3.37 -3.80 -3.77
N THR A 52 3.31 -5.04 -3.28
CA THR A 52 4.04 -6.14 -3.91
C THR A 52 3.30 -6.61 -5.16
N GLU A 53 3.99 -7.35 -6.03
CA GLU A 53 3.37 -7.97 -7.20
C GLU A 53 2.16 -8.83 -6.81
N HIS A 54 2.28 -9.63 -5.75
CA HIS A 54 1.19 -10.45 -5.21
C HIS A 54 0.01 -9.60 -4.69
N ASP A 55 0.28 -8.46 -4.03
CA ASP A 55 -0.82 -7.58 -3.60
C ASP A 55 -1.57 -7.02 -4.81
N LEU A 56 -0.85 -6.67 -5.89
CA LEU A 56 -1.44 -6.14 -7.12
C LEU A 56 -2.21 -7.20 -7.90
N GLU A 57 -1.74 -8.44 -7.93
CA GLU A 57 -2.46 -9.60 -8.48
C GLU A 57 -3.76 -9.83 -7.69
N ASP A 58 -3.70 -9.91 -6.36
CA ASP A 58 -4.89 -10.09 -5.52
C ASP A 58 -5.91 -8.94 -5.71
N ILE A 59 -5.44 -7.70 -5.88
CA ILE A 59 -6.31 -6.55 -6.15
C ILE A 59 -6.94 -6.66 -7.54
N ALA A 60 -6.17 -7.05 -8.56
CA ALA A 60 -6.69 -7.24 -9.90
C ALA A 60 -7.75 -8.35 -9.95
N ASP A 61 -7.59 -9.41 -9.17
CA ASP A 61 -8.55 -10.52 -9.09
C ASP A 61 -9.82 -10.18 -8.30
N HIS A 62 -9.70 -9.40 -7.23
CA HIS A 62 -10.78 -9.25 -6.26
C HIS A 62 -11.40 -7.85 -6.16
N TYR A 63 -10.66 -6.81 -6.57
CA TYR A 63 -10.99 -5.41 -6.27
C TYR A 63 -10.77 -4.44 -7.46
N ALA A 64 -10.56 -4.95 -8.68
CA ALA A 64 -10.24 -4.12 -9.85
C ALA A 64 -11.26 -3.00 -10.14
N LEU A 65 -12.54 -3.17 -9.78
CA LEU A 65 -13.59 -2.15 -9.97
C LEU A 65 -13.41 -0.91 -9.09
N GLU A 66 -12.75 -1.05 -7.94
CA GLU A 66 -12.54 0.00 -6.94
C GLU A 66 -11.18 0.68 -7.11
N TRP A 67 -10.36 0.18 -8.04
CA TRP A 67 -9.03 0.67 -8.33
C TRP A 67 -9.06 1.84 -9.32
N ASP A 68 -8.57 3.00 -8.90
CA ASP A 68 -8.46 4.17 -9.78
C ASP A 68 -7.08 4.23 -10.38
N GLU A 69 -6.89 3.74 -11.61
CA GLU A 69 -5.59 3.74 -12.29
C GLU A 69 -4.90 5.13 -12.30
N ALA A 70 -5.69 6.21 -12.40
CA ALA A 70 -5.15 7.55 -12.42
C ALA A 70 -4.53 7.96 -11.07
N THR A 71 -5.00 7.42 -9.96
CA THR A 71 -4.49 7.69 -8.60
C THR A 71 -3.54 6.59 -8.13
N ASP A 72 -3.94 5.34 -8.31
CA ASP A 72 -3.35 4.17 -7.72
C ASP A 72 -2.27 3.51 -8.60
N GLY A 73 -2.29 3.73 -9.92
CA GLY A 73 -1.34 3.14 -10.88
C GLY A 73 -1.93 1.96 -11.65
N ALA A 74 -1.18 1.39 -12.59
CA ALA A 74 -1.68 0.26 -13.40
C ALA A 74 -1.69 -1.05 -12.60
N LEU A 75 -2.74 -1.84 -12.77
CA LEU A 75 -2.81 -3.24 -12.32
C LEU A 75 -2.22 -4.18 -13.37
N PRO A 76 -1.70 -5.36 -12.97
CA PRO A 76 -1.28 -6.40 -13.91
C PRO A 76 -2.48 -6.90 -14.75
N ASN A 77 -2.22 -7.26 -16.00
CA ASN A 77 -3.22 -7.90 -16.86
C ASN A 77 -3.24 -9.40 -16.56
N LEU A 78 -4.27 -9.87 -15.86
CA LEU A 78 -4.40 -11.30 -15.48
C LEU A 78 -4.99 -12.17 -16.60
N GLU A 79 -5.41 -11.60 -17.74
CA GLU A 79 -5.96 -12.33 -18.88
C GLU A 79 -4.89 -12.91 -19.83
N GLU A 80 -3.61 -12.68 -19.56
CA GLU A 80 -2.46 -13.21 -20.33
C GLU A 80 -1.82 -14.44 -19.65
N GLU A 81 -2.59 -15.53 -19.49
CA GLU A 81 -2.06 -16.89 -19.26
C GLU A 81 -2.22 -17.80 -20.50
#